data_AF-A0A6H0ZZ65-F1
#
_entry.id   AF-A0A6H0ZZ65-F1
#
_cell.length_a   1.000
_cell.length_b   1.000
_cell.length_c   1.000
_cell.angle_alpha   90.00
_cell.angle_beta   90.00
_cell.angle_gamma   90.00
#
_symmetry.space_group_name_H-M   'P 1'
#
loop_
_entity.id
_entity.type
_entity.pdbx_description
1 polymer ?
#
loop_
_entity_poly.entity_id
_entity_poly.type
_entity_poly.pdbx_seq_one_letter_code
_entity_poly.pdbx_strand_id
1 'polypeptide(L)'
;MKSRRFFAIFLLVSLLVAGVGSFYASSHPDGLEYVASKTGFGDSAKDSATADSPFADYGVKGVDNDRLSAGLAGVVGSVVVLVLAGGLFLVVRRRSDEA
;
A
#
# COMPACT_ATOMS: atom_id res chain seq x y z
N MET A 1 -8.45 -22.82 17.19
CA MET A 1 -7.10 -22.59 16.59
C MET A 1 -6.34 -21.63 17.50
N LYS A 2 -5.08 -21.90 17.84
CA LYS A 2 -4.27 -20.98 18.69
C LYS A 2 -4.23 -19.60 18.01
N SER A 3 -4.66 -18.54 18.70
CA SER A 3 -4.80 -17.17 18.14
C SER A 3 -3.60 -16.73 17.29
N ARG A 4 -2.39 -17.10 17.70
CA ARG A 4 -1.14 -16.83 16.98
C ARG A 4 -1.10 -17.41 15.55
N ARG A 5 -1.64 -18.62 15.35
CA ARG A 5 -1.70 -19.26 14.02
C ARG A 5 -2.68 -18.52 13.10
N PHE A 6 -3.80 -18.05 13.64
CA PHE A 6 -4.77 -17.26 12.87
C PHE A 6 -4.13 -15.96 12.36
N PHE A 7 -3.47 -15.20 13.22
CA PHE A 7 -2.81 -13.95 12.82
C PHE A 7 -1.66 -14.18 11.83
N ALA A 8 -0.89 -15.25 11.98
CA ALA A 8 0.18 -15.59 11.03
C ALA A 8 -0.36 -15.90 9.63
N ILE A 9 -1.46 -16.68 9.55
CA ILE A 9 -2.12 -16.98 8.27
C ILE A 9 -2.70 -15.70 7.66
N PHE A 10 -3.40 -14.89 8.46
CA PHE A 10 -3.99 -13.65 7.98
C PHE A 10 -2.93 -12.67 7.46
N LEU A 11 -1.80 -12.53 8.17
CA LEU A 11 -0.67 -11.74 7.71
C LEU A 11 -0.11 -12.26 6.38
N LEU A 12 0.10 -13.57 6.27
CA LEU A 12 0.61 -14.17 5.04
C LEU A 12 -0.34 -13.93 3.86
N VAL A 13 -1.64 -14.12 4.06
CA VAL A 13 -2.65 -13.85 3.00
C VAL A 13 -2.64 -12.37 2.63
N SER A 14 -2.60 -11.47 3.60
CA SER A 14 -2.54 -10.02 3.34
C SER A 14 -1.31 -9.63 2.53
N LEU A 15 -0.13 -10.18 2.85
CA LEU A 15 1.11 -9.89 2.10
C LEU A 15 1.09 -10.52 0.70
N LEU A 16 0.46 -11.69 0.52
CA LEU A 16 0.27 -12.27 -0.80
C LEU A 16 -0.67 -11.43 -1.67
N VAL A 17 -1.75 -10.91 -1.10
CA VAL A 17 -2.65 -10.00 -1.84
C VAL A 17 -1.93 -8.69 -2.17
N ALA A 18 -1.22 -8.09 -1.22
CA ALA A 18 -0.49 -6.84 -1.42
C ALA A 18 0.68 -6.97 -2.41
N GLY A 19 1.40 -8.09 -2.37
CA GLY A 19 2.51 -8.36 -3.27
C GLY A 19 2.04 -8.89 -4.62
N VAL A 20 1.39 -10.05 -4.63
CA VAL A 20 1.01 -10.80 -5.85
C VAL A 20 -0.28 -10.29 -6.47
N GLY A 21 -1.29 -9.97 -5.65
CA GLY A 21 -2.56 -9.44 -6.16
C GLY A 21 -2.38 -8.14 -6.96
N SER A 22 -1.44 -7.29 -6.52
CA SER A 22 -1.09 -6.03 -7.19
C SER A 22 -0.55 -6.22 -8.63
N PHE A 23 0.02 -7.38 -8.98
CA PHE A 23 0.45 -7.67 -10.36
C PHE A 23 -0.73 -7.71 -11.34
N TYR A 24 -1.94 -7.98 -10.85
CA TYR A 24 -3.16 -8.05 -11.63
C TYR A 24 -3.99 -6.77 -11.55
N ALA A 25 -3.47 -5.71 -10.92
CA ALA A 25 -4.10 -4.41 -10.95
C ALA A 25 -4.20 -3.89 -12.39
N SER A 26 -5.30 -3.20 -12.70
CA SER A 26 -5.53 -2.63 -14.03
C SER A 26 -4.46 -1.58 -14.35
N SER A 27 -3.90 -1.66 -15.57
CA SER A 27 -2.99 -0.65 -16.12
C SER A 27 -3.71 0.48 -16.86
N HIS A 28 -5.04 0.49 -16.87
CA HIS A 28 -5.82 1.56 -17.49
C HIS A 28 -5.80 2.83 -16.64
N PRO A 29 -5.90 4.02 -17.26
CA PRO A 29 -6.05 5.26 -16.52
C PRO A 29 -7.30 5.20 -15.64
N ASP A 30 -7.22 5.82 -14.47
CA ASP A 30 -8.39 5.99 -13.62
C ASP A 30 -9.41 6.93 -14.29
N GLY A 31 -10.58 7.08 -13.67
CA GLY A 31 -11.65 7.91 -14.22
C GLY A 31 -11.27 9.39 -14.36
N LEU A 32 -10.39 9.92 -13.51
CA LEU A 32 -9.97 11.31 -13.54
C LEU A 32 -9.01 11.54 -14.72
N GLU A 33 -7.97 10.71 -14.83
CA GLU A 33 -7.02 10.71 -15.95
C GLU A 33 -7.72 10.45 -17.29
N TYR A 34 -8.68 9.51 -17.31
CA TYR A 34 -9.45 9.22 -18.50
C TYR A 34 -10.30 10.43 -18.95
N VAL A 35 -11.00 11.10 -18.05
CA VAL A 35 -11.79 12.29 -18.41
C VAL A 35 -10.88 13.46 -18.79
N ALA A 36 -9.79 13.68 -18.05
CA ALA A 36 -8.83 14.75 -18.31
C ALA A 36 -8.18 14.61 -19.70
N SER A 37 -7.81 13.39 -20.08
CA SER A 37 -7.30 13.09 -21.42
C SER A 37 -8.38 13.24 -22.50
N LYS A 38 -9.62 12.80 -22.26
CA LYS A 38 -10.72 12.92 -23.24
C LYS A 38 -11.18 14.34 -23.50
N THR A 39 -11.04 15.22 -22.52
CA THR A 39 -11.47 16.63 -22.60
C THR A 39 -10.30 17.58 -22.88
N GLY A 40 -9.06 17.08 -22.88
CA GLY A 40 -7.87 17.82 -23.28
C GLY A 40 -7.31 18.75 -22.21
N PHE A 41 -7.61 18.52 -20.92
CA PHE A 41 -7.05 19.32 -19.82
C PHE A 41 -5.99 18.59 -18.98
N GLY A 42 -5.57 17.37 -19.36
CA GLY A 42 -4.56 16.60 -18.63
C GLY A 42 -3.29 17.40 -18.29
N ASP A 43 -2.81 18.23 -19.23
CA ASP A 43 -1.60 19.06 -19.06
C ASP A 43 -1.74 20.16 -17.99
N SER A 44 -2.95 20.40 -17.47
CA SER A 44 -3.17 21.32 -16.35
C SER A 44 -2.94 20.68 -14.98
N ALA A 45 -2.72 19.36 -14.94
CA ALA A 45 -2.37 18.65 -13.72
C ALA A 45 -1.07 19.23 -13.13
N LYS A 46 -1.07 19.37 -11.81
CA LYS A 46 0.11 19.80 -11.06
C LYS A 46 0.64 18.63 -10.27
N ASP A 47 1.96 18.53 -10.21
CA ASP A 47 2.63 17.55 -9.38
C ASP A 47 2.18 17.67 -7.93
N SER A 48 1.91 16.52 -7.31
CA SER A 48 1.61 16.48 -5.89
C SER A 48 2.85 16.86 -5.08
N ALA A 49 2.65 17.31 -3.83
CA ALA A 49 3.77 17.58 -2.91
C ALA A 49 4.66 16.34 -2.65
N THR A 50 4.18 15.15 -3.02
CA THR A 50 4.86 13.86 -2.86
C THR A 50 5.23 13.21 -4.20
N ALA A 51 5.19 13.96 -5.31
CA ALA A 51 5.53 13.43 -6.64
C ALA A 51 6.97 12.89 -6.71
N ASP A 52 7.90 13.50 -5.96
CA ASP A 52 9.29 13.04 -5.88
C ASP A 52 9.53 11.92 -4.86
N SER A 53 8.48 11.44 -4.19
CA SER A 53 8.61 10.43 -3.15
C SER A 53 9.04 9.08 -3.73
N PRO A 54 9.72 8.22 -2.94
CA PRO A 54 10.13 6.90 -3.40
C PRO A 54 8.96 5.95 -3.71
N PHE A 55 7.72 6.32 -3.33
CA PHE A 55 6.51 5.54 -3.56
C PHE A 55 5.46 6.27 -4.43
N ALA A 56 5.88 7.28 -5.19
CA ALA A 56 5.01 7.95 -6.16
C ALA A 56 4.52 6.95 -7.22
N ASP A 57 3.36 7.25 -7.82
CA ASP A 57 2.73 6.44 -8.88
C ASP A 57 2.56 4.95 -8.51
N TYR A 58 2.35 4.67 -7.22
CA TYR A 58 2.22 3.33 -6.66
C TYR A 58 3.45 2.42 -6.86
N GLY A 59 4.61 2.98 -7.21
CA GLY A 59 5.83 2.24 -7.47
C GLY A 59 6.84 2.28 -6.32
N VAL A 60 8.03 1.75 -6.60
CA VAL A 60 9.25 1.92 -5.81
C VAL A 60 10.31 2.51 -6.73
N LYS A 61 10.81 3.69 -6.37
CA LYS A 61 11.87 4.38 -7.13
C LYS A 61 13.10 3.47 -7.28
N GLY A 62 13.56 3.28 -8.52
CA GLY A 62 14.71 2.44 -8.86
C GLY A 62 14.38 0.98 -9.17
N VAL A 63 13.10 0.61 -9.25
CA VAL A 63 12.65 -0.71 -9.74
C VAL A 63 11.99 -0.56 -11.11
N ASP A 64 12.70 -0.98 -12.16
CA ASP A 64 12.27 -0.80 -13.57
C ASP A 64 11.08 -1.67 -13.98
N ASN A 65 10.82 -2.76 -13.24
CA ASN A 65 9.69 -3.63 -13.54
C ASN A 65 8.45 -3.14 -12.79
N ASP A 66 7.55 -2.46 -13.51
CA ASP A 66 6.31 -1.87 -12.97
C ASP A 66 5.53 -2.80 -12.04
N ARG A 67 5.42 -4.09 -12.41
CA ARG A 67 4.65 -5.05 -11.62
C ARG A 67 5.35 -5.42 -10.33
N LEU A 68 6.67 -5.61 -10.38
CA LEU A 68 7.48 -5.86 -9.19
C LEU A 68 7.51 -4.61 -8.28
N SER A 69 7.63 -3.44 -8.89
CA SER A 69 7.63 -2.12 -8.25
C SER A 69 6.33 -1.91 -7.46
N ALA A 70 5.18 -2.11 -8.09
CA ALA A 70 3.88 -2.01 -7.44
C ALA A 70 3.66 -3.04 -6.33
N GLY A 71 4.06 -4.30 -6.55
CA GLY A 71 3.97 -5.33 -5.53
C GLY A 71 4.82 -5.02 -4.30
N LEU A 72 6.04 -4.51 -4.50
CA LEU A 72 6.92 -4.09 -3.41
C LEU A 72 6.34 -2.89 -2.65
N ALA A 73 5.81 -1.89 -3.35
CA ALA A 73 5.14 -0.75 -2.72
C ALA A 73 3.97 -1.20 -1.84
N GLY A 74 3.14 -2.13 -2.33
CA GLY A 74 2.03 -2.70 -1.57
C GLY A 74 2.46 -3.46 -0.31
N VAL A 75 3.50 -4.29 -0.41
CA VAL A 75 4.06 -5.03 0.75
C VAL A 75 4.64 -4.07 1.78
N VAL A 76 5.47 -3.13 1.36
CA VAL A 76 6.10 -2.15 2.26
C VAL A 76 5.03 -1.31 2.95
N GLY A 77 4.06 -0.76 2.21
CA GLY A 77 2.95 -0.01 2.78
C GLY A 77 2.16 -0.82 3.81
N SER A 78 1.89 -2.09 3.53
CA SER A 78 1.17 -2.99 4.46
C SER A 78 1.95 -3.21 5.76
N VAL A 79 3.27 -3.43 5.68
CA VAL A 79 4.13 -3.61 6.85
C VAL A 79 4.19 -2.31 7.67
N VAL A 80 4.34 -1.16 7.02
CA VAL A 80 4.37 0.15 7.69
C VAL A 80 3.07 0.37 8.48
N VAL A 81 1.91 0.14 7.86
CA VAL A 81 0.62 0.28 8.55
C VAL A 81 0.52 -0.68 9.73
N LEU A 82 0.92 -1.94 9.57
CA LEU A 82 0.88 -2.93 10.64
C LEU A 82 1.75 -2.54 11.84
N VAL A 83 2.96 -2.01 11.59
CA VAL A 83 3.86 -1.54 12.63
C VAL A 83 3.28 -0.31 13.33
N LEU A 84 2.77 0.67 12.58
CA LEU A 84 2.21 1.89 13.16
C LEU A 84 0.94 1.62 13.97
N ALA A 85 -0.02 0.90 13.39
CA ALA A 85 -1.27 0.55 14.08
C ALA A 85 -1.02 -0.39 15.27
N GLY A 86 -0.14 -1.38 15.10
CA GLY A 86 0.25 -2.29 16.17
C GLY A 86 0.98 -1.58 17.30
N GLY A 87 1.93 -0.70 16.96
CA GLY A 87 2.65 0.14 17.92
C GLY A 87 1.71 1.06 18.69
N LEU A 88 0.82 1.75 17.98
CA LEU A 88 -0.20 2.60 18.61
C LEU A 88 -1.11 1.79 19.54
N PHE A 89 -1.58 0.62 19.10
CA PHE A 89 -2.38 -0.27 19.94
C PHE A 89 -1.63 -0.66 21.21
N LEU A 90 -0.34 -1.01 21.11
CA LEU A 90 0.47 -1.37 22.28
C LEU A 90 0.69 -0.19 23.25
N VAL A 91 0.78 1.03 22.74
CA VAL A 91 0.91 2.26 23.54
C VAL A 91 -0.40 2.60 24.26
N VAL A 92 -1.54 2.47 23.57
CA VAL A 92 -2.85 2.87 24.10
C VAL A 92 -3.51 1.77 24.94
N ARG A 93 -3.11 0.50 24.78
CA ARG A 93 -3.75 -0.59 25.53
C ARG A 93 -3.58 -0.34 27.02
N ARG A 94 -4.69 -0.44 27.76
CA ARG A 94 -4.63 -0.52 29.21
C ARG A 94 -3.95 -1.83 29.59
N ARG A 95 -2.93 -1.77 30.43
CA ARG A 95 -2.44 -2.96 31.12
C ARG A 95 -3.44 -3.24 32.23
N SER A 96 -4.11 -4.37 32.17
CA SER A 96 -4.75 -4.92 33.37
C SER A 96 -3.60 -5.31 34.27
N ASP A 97 -3.37 -4.53 35.33
CA ASP A 97 -2.58 -5.02 36.45
C ASP A 97 -3.40 -6.17 37.04
N GLU A 98 -2.97 -7.40 36.78
CA GLU A 98 -3.41 -8.55 37.58
C GLU A 98 -2.87 -8.30 38.99
N ALA A 99 -3.74 -7.77 39.85
CA ALA A 99 -3.56 -7.71 41.30
C ALA A 99 -4.08 -9.01 41.93
#